data_AF-A0A117LSK6-F1
#
_entry.id   AF-A0A117LSK6-F1
#
_cell.length_a   1.000
_cell.length_b   1.000
_cell.length_c   1.000
_cell.angle_alpha   90.00
_cell.angle_beta   90.00
_cell.angle_gamma   90.00
#
_symmetry.space_group_name_H-M   'P 1'
#
loop_
_entity.id
_entity.type
_entity.pdbx_description
1 polymer ?
#
loop_
_entity_poly.entity_id
_entity_poly.type
_entity_poly.pdbx_seq_one_letter_code
_entity_poly.pdbx_strand_id
1 'polypeptide(L)'
;MDRVILTKGNLNKEYFINEVKQHKKYFLIDFQDISDMNAAELLTGALLQVTRERLVKLPADNYFVFDIIGLSVYTETSEYLGKIEDVLHTGANDVYVVKKDRLSLLVPALKQVVKKIDLDNCRMIVKLPEGLEATSAD
;
A
#
# COMPACT_ATOMS: atom_id res chain seq x y z
N MET A 1 -7.37 22.94 -8.47
CA MET A 1 -7.87 21.89 -9.37
C MET A 1 -7.07 20.65 -9.13
N ASP A 2 -7.74 19.52 -8.92
CA ASP A 2 -7.05 18.25 -8.75
C ASP A 2 -6.55 17.75 -10.10
N ARG A 3 -5.43 17.05 -10.06
CA ARG A 3 -4.73 16.52 -11.24
C ARG A 3 -4.16 15.17 -10.88
N VAL A 4 -3.97 14.31 -11.86
CA VAL A 4 -3.42 12.97 -11.69
C VAL A 4 -2.50 12.68 -12.85
N ILE A 5 -1.64 11.69 -12.64
CA ILE A 5 -0.80 11.15 -13.68
C ILE A 5 -1.46 9.86 -14.18
N LEU A 6 -1.64 9.72 -15.49
CA LEU A 6 -1.99 8.45 -16.11
C LEU A 6 -0.77 7.88 -16.83
N THR A 7 -0.38 6.67 -16.44
CA THR A 7 0.75 5.93 -17.04
C THR A 7 0.26 4.74 -17.83
N LYS A 8 0.61 4.65 -19.12
CA LYS A 8 0.29 3.52 -20.01
C LYS A 8 1.48 3.19 -20.90
N GLY A 9 2.11 2.03 -20.65
CA GLY A 9 3.39 1.69 -21.27
C GLY A 9 4.46 2.72 -20.90
N ASN A 10 5.08 3.34 -21.91
CA ASN A 10 6.08 4.41 -21.71
C ASN A 10 5.46 5.81 -21.68
N LEU A 11 4.15 5.95 -21.88
CA LEU A 11 3.46 7.22 -21.82
C LEU A 11 3.13 7.56 -20.37
N ASN A 12 3.51 8.74 -19.93
CA ASN A 12 3.12 9.32 -18.65
C ASN A 12 2.66 10.76 -18.92
N LYS A 13 1.41 11.06 -18.61
CA LYS A 13 0.80 12.37 -18.88
C LYS A 13 -0.06 12.82 -17.70
N GLU A 14 0.02 14.11 -17.38
CA GLU A 14 -0.86 14.75 -16.41
C GLU A 14 -2.24 15.05 -17.01
N TYR A 15 -3.28 14.80 -16.22
CA TYR A 15 -4.68 15.11 -16.54
C TYR A 15 -5.30 15.91 -15.40
N PHE A 16 -6.08 16.92 -15.75
CA PHE A 16 -6.87 17.70 -14.79
C PHE A 16 -8.24 17.05 -14.59
N ILE A 17 -8.63 16.87 -13.34
CA ILE A 17 -9.93 16.33 -12.98
C ILE A 17 -10.95 17.45 -13.07
N ASN A 18 -12.05 17.19 -13.77
CA ASN A 18 -13.23 18.04 -13.78
C ASN A 18 -14.21 17.62 -12.67
N GLU A 19 -14.56 16.33 -12.61
CA GLU A 19 -15.48 15.77 -11.63
C GLU A 19 -15.08 14.33 -11.24
N VAL A 20 -15.40 13.93 -10.00
CA VAL A 20 -15.34 12.53 -9.56
C VAL A 20 -16.67 12.15 -8.93
N LYS A 21 -17.24 11.02 -9.38
CA LYS A 21 -18.50 10.50 -8.84
C LYS A 21 -18.39 9.01 -8.54
N GLN A 22 -18.83 8.63 -7.35
CA GLN A 22 -19.01 7.21 -7.04
C GLN A 22 -20.28 6.68 -7.72
N HIS A 23 -20.14 5.58 -8.47
CA HIS A 23 -21.25 4.87 -9.09
C HIS A 23 -21.17 3.38 -8.76
N LYS A 24 -22.01 2.94 -7.81
CA LYS A 24 -21.95 1.58 -7.24
C LYS A 24 -20.56 1.31 -6.65
N LYS A 25 -19.88 0.26 -7.11
CA LYS A 25 -18.52 -0.12 -6.68
C LYS A 25 -17.39 0.58 -7.46
N TYR A 26 -17.72 1.47 -8.38
CA TYR A 26 -16.75 2.14 -9.24
C TYR A 26 -16.69 3.64 -8.94
N PHE A 27 -15.54 4.23 -9.25
CA PHE A 27 -15.40 5.68 -9.36
C PHE A 27 -15.37 6.06 -10.83
N LEU A 28 -16.23 7.01 -11.20
CA LEU A 28 -16.22 7.66 -12.51
C LEU A 28 -15.46 8.96 -12.35
N ILE A 29 -14.44 9.16 -13.18
CA ILE A 29 -13.60 10.35 -13.19
C ILE A 29 -13.78 11.02 -14.55
N ASP A 30 -14.21 12.27 -14.53
CA ASP A 30 -14.25 13.14 -15.70
C ASP A 30 -12.97 13.99 -15.75
N PHE A 31 -12.32 14.02 -16.90
CA PHE A 31 -11.09 14.76 -17.13
C PHE A 31 -11.36 15.93 -18.07
N GLN A 32 -10.84 17.12 -17.75
CA GLN A 32 -11.12 18.35 -18.52
C GLN A 32 -10.78 18.21 -20.01
N ASP A 33 -9.70 17.50 -20.33
CA ASP A 33 -9.19 17.33 -21.69
C ASP A 33 -9.73 16.08 -22.42
N ILE A 34 -10.67 15.34 -21.82
CA ILE A 34 -11.25 14.12 -22.40
C ILE A 34 -12.75 14.33 -22.61
N SER A 35 -13.11 14.82 -23.80
CA SER A 35 -14.48 15.20 -24.13
C SER A 35 -15.31 14.11 -24.83
N ASP A 36 -14.70 12.98 -25.19
CA ASP A 36 -15.38 11.91 -25.94
C ASP A 36 -14.94 10.50 -25.54
N MET A 37 -15.78 9.53 -25.93
CA MET A 37 -15.61 8.12 -25.61
C MET A 37 -14.33 7.53 -26.23
N ASN A 38 -13.96 7.95 -27.45
CA ASN A 38 -12.77 7.41 -28.12
C ASN A 38 -11.50 7.82 -27.37
N ALA A 39 -11.41 9.09 -26.94
CA ALA A 39 -10.30 9.59 -26.12
C ALA A 39 -10.24 8.89 -24.76
N ALA A 40 -11.38 8.62 -24.13
CA ALA A 40 -11.44 7.88 -22.88
C ALA A 40 -11.00 6.41 -23.02
N GLU A 41 -11.41 5.73 -24.10
CA GLU A 41 -11.03 4.34 -24.37
C GLU A 41 -9.51 4.15 -24.47
N LEU A 42 -8.79 5.13 -25.03
CA LEU A 42 -7.33 5.12 -25.10
C LEU A 42 -6.66 5.05 -23.72
N LEU A 43 -7.34 5.47 -22.65
CA LEU A 43 -6.84 5.44 -21.28
C LEU A 43 -7.08 4.09 -20.58
N THR A 44 -7.82 3.17 -21.20
CA THR A 44 -8.08 1.85 -20.62
C THR A 44 -6.78 1.11 -20.32
N GLY A 45 -6.65 0.59 -19.10
CA GLY A 45 -5.45 -0.09 -18.61
C GLY A 45 -4.31 0.86 -18.16
N ALA A 46 -4.51 2.18 -18.20
CA ALA A 46 -3.57 3.12 -17.61
C ALA A 46 -3.62 3.05 -16.07
N LEU A 47 -2.46 3.27 -15.43
CA LEU A 47 -2.35 3.43 -13.99
C LEU A 47 -2.66 4.88 -13.59
N LEU A 48 -3.58 5.05 -12.64
CA LEU A 48 -3.90 6.34 -12.03
C LEU A 48 -2.97 6.59 -10.83
N GLN A 49 -2.21 7.68 -10.88
CA GLN A 49 -1.15 7.97 -9.92
C GLN A 49 -1.21 9.42 -9.44
N VAL A 50 -0.70 9.63 -8.22
CA VAL A 50 -0.39 10.95 -7.66
C VAL A 50 1.05 10.95 -7.18
N THR A 51 1.68 12.11 -7.13
CA THR A 51 3.02 12.24 -6.56
C THR A 51 2.98 12.17 -5.04
N ARG A 52 4.10 11.81 -4.40
CA ARG A 52 4.18 11.66 -2.94
C ARG A 52 3.83 12.95 -2.20
N GLU A 53 4.18 14.11 -2.76
CA GLU A 53 3.91 15.43 -2.15
C GLU A 53 2.42 15.76 -2.08
N ARG A 54 1.60 15.02 -2.83
CA ARG A 54 0.15 15.21 -2.93
C ARG A 54 -0.65 14.15 -2.19
N LEU A 55 0.05 13.25 -1.49
CA LEU A 55 -0.60 12.32 -0.58
C LEU A 55 -1.31 13.10 0.53
N VAL A 56 -2.45 12.56 0.96
CA VAL A 56 -3.15 13.09 2.13
C VAL A 56 -2.27 12.92 3.36
N LYS A 57 -2.31 13.91 4.26
CA LYS A 57 -1.68 13.75 5.57
C LYS A 57 -2.42 12.67 6.33
N LEU A 58 -1.68 11.67 6.78
CA LEU A 58 -2.23 10.62 7.62
C LEU A 58 -2.30 11.08 9.08
N PRO A 59 -3.28 10.59 9.86
CA PRO A 59 -3.23 10.70 11.31
C PRO A 59 -1.98 10.03 11.89
N ALA A 60 -1.66 10.33 13.14
CA ALA A 60 -0.61 9.59 13.86
C ALA A 60 -0.90 8.08 13.85
N ASP A 61 0.16 7.27 13.82
CA ASP A 61 0.12 5.80 13.75
C ASP A 61 -0.59 5.21 12.50
N ASN A 62 -0.82 6.01 11.46
CA ASN A 62 -1.36 5.54 10.19
C ASN A 62 -0.28 5.62 9.10
N TYR A 63 -0.21 4.59 8.27
CA TYR A 63 0.82 4.44 7.24
C TYR A 63 0.20 3.99 5.93
N PHE A 64 0.77 4.42 4.81
CA PHE A 64 0.38 3.87 3.52
C PHE A 64 0.96 2.46 3.36
N VAL A 65 0.18 1.54 2.80
CA VAL A 65 0.62 0.16 2.53
C VAL A 65 1.92 0.13 1.72
N PHE A 66 2.08 1.02 0.74
CA PHE A 66 3.30 1.08 -0.08
C PHE A 66 4.55 1.56 0.68
N ASP A 67 4.38 2.21 1.84
CA ASP A 67 5.52 2.56 2.72
C ASP A 67 5.84 1.41 3.71
N ILE A 68 4.89 0.50 3.92
CA ILE A 68 5.04 -0.68 4.79
C ILE A 68 5.64 -1.88 4.04
N ILE A 69 5.25 -2.08 2.79
CA ILE A 69 5.82 -3.14 1.96
C ILE A 69 7.33 -2.91 1.80
N GLY A 70 8.12 -3.98 2.01
CA GLY A 70 9.57 -3.96 1.92
C GLY A 70 10.31 -3.64 3.22
N LEU A 71 9.61 -3.21 4.29
CA LEU A 71 10.23 -3.01 5.60
C LEU A 71 10.81 -4.32 6.14
N SER A 72 12.03 -4.23 6.70
CA SER A 72 12.69 -5.34 7.39
C SER A 72 12.13 -5.47 8.80
N VAL A 73 11.66 -6.66 9.17
CA VAL A 73 10.97 -6.92 10.44
C VAL A 73 11.93 -7.58 11.42
N TYR A 74 11.94 -7.07 12.66
CA TYR A 74 12.78 -7.58 13.73
C TYR A 74 12.01 -7.73 15.04
N THR A 75 12.46 -8.64 15.91
CA THR A 75 12.00 -8.71 17.30
C THR A 75 12.59 -7.58 18.15
N GLU A 76 12.09 -7.42 19.38
CA GLU A 76 12.68 -6.51 20.39
C GLU A 76 14.14 -6.88 20.73
N THR A 77 14.53 -8.14 20.56
CA THR A 77 15.91 -8.63 20.76
C THR A 77 16.77 -8.53 19.50
N SER A 78 16.31 -7.81 18.47
CA SER A 78 17.00 -7.61 17.18
C SER A 78 17.18 -8.87 16.32
N GLU A 79 16.40 -9.92 16.55
CA GLU A 79 16.34 -11.05 15.63
C GLU A 79 15.62 -10.65 14.33
N TYR A 80 16.18 -11.00 13.18
CA TYR A 80 15.58 -10.72 11.88
C TYR A 80 14.56 -11.77 11.46
N LEU A 81 13.33 -11.33 11.20
CA LEU A 81 12.18 -12.18 10.88
C LEU A 81 11.87 -12.25 9.38
N GLY A 82 12.34 -11.27 8.59
CA GLY A 82 12.05 -11.21 7.15
C GLY A 82 11.69 -9.81 6.68
N LYS A 83 11.16 -9.70 5.47
CA LYS A 83 10.60 -8.45 4.92
C LYS A 83 9.10 -8.57 4.71
N ILE A 84 8.39 -7.46 4.86
CA ILE A 84 6.97 -7.41 4.51
C ILE A 84 6.82 -7.51 3.00
N GLU A 85 6.13 -8.54 2.52
CA GLU A 85 5.83 -8.75 1.09
C GLU A 85 4.40 -8.32 0.74
N ASP A 86 3.46 -8.45 1.69
CA ASP A 86 2.05 -8.15 1.46
C ASP A 86 1.32 -7.71 2.74
N VAL A 87 0.14 -7.13 2.58
CA VAL A 87 -0.77 -6.72 3.67
C VAL A 87 -2.16 -7.29 3.40
N LEU A 88 -2.60 -8.21 4.25
CA LEU A 88 -3.92 -8.84 4.14
C LEU A 88 -4.95 -8.04 4.94
N HIS A 89 -6.05 -7.67 4.28
CA HIS A 89 -7.19 -7.00 4.90
C HIS A 89 -8.21 -8.04 5.37
N THR A 90 -8.18 -8.39 6.66
CA THR A 90 -9.05 -9.46 7.23
C THR A 90 -10.42 -8.97 7.71
N GLY A 91 -10.72 -7.68 7.54
CA GLY A 91 -11.94 -7.02 8.01
C GLY A 91 -11.92 -6.63 9.50
N ALA A 92 -11.16 -7.34 10.33
CA ALA A 92 -10.94 -6.96 11.74
C ALA A 92 -9.66 -6.14 11.91
N ASN A 93 -8.51 -6.69 11.52
CA ASN A 93 -7.23 -6.01 11.54
C ASN A 93 -6.41 -6.39 10.32
N ASP A 94 -5.54 -5.49 9.87
CA ASP A 94 -4.58 -5.82 8.83
C ASP A 94 -3.54 -6.82 9.35
N VAL A 95 -3.05 -7.69 8.47
CA VAL A 95 -2.04 -8.69 8.78
C VAL A 95 -0.90 -8.54 7.78
N TYR A 96 0.32 -8.29 8.28
CA TYR A 96 1.52 -8.23 7.46
C TYR A 96 2.02 -9.63 7.16
N VAL A 97 2.28 -9.90 5.88
CA VAL A 97 2.94 -11.12 5.43
C VAL A 97 4.44 -10.87 5.42
N VAL A 98 5.13 -11.41 6.42
CA VAL A 98 6.59 -11.29 6.56
C VAL A 98 7.24 -12.54 5.98
N LYS A 99 8.14 -12.37 5.02
CA LYS A 99 8.79 -13.47 4.32
C LYS A 99 10.28 -13.52 4.59
N LYS A 100 10.76 -14.73 4.87
CA LYS A 100 12.18 -15.07 5.02
C LYS A 100 12.42 -16.41 4.35
N ASP A 101 13.14 -16.38 3.23
CA ASP A 101 13.38 -17.55 2.39
C ASP A 101 12.06 -18.24 1.96
N ARG A 102 11.83 -19.49 2.39
CA ARG A 102 10.60 -20.26 2.11
C ARG A 102 9.59 -20.20 3.26
N LEU A 103 9.89 -19.44 4.31
CA LEU A 103 9.03 -19.28 5.47
C LEU A 103 8.24 -17.98 5.35
N SER A 104 6.97 -18.05 5.74
CA SER A 104 6.09 -16.91 5.89
C SER A 104 5.62 -16.80 7.34
N LEU A 105 5.56 -15.58 7.84
CA LEU A 105 5.05 -15.25 9.16
C LEU A 105 3.95 -14.21 9.01
N LEU A 106 2.78 -14.48 9.59
CA LEU A 106 1.65 -13.56 9.60
C LEU A 106 1.70 -12.72 10.87
N VAL A 107 1.95 -11.42 10.72
CA VAL A 107 2.07 -10.48 11.85
C VAL A 107 0.85 -9.57 11.91
N PRO A 108 -0.01 -9.69 12.92
CA PRO A 108 -1.15 -8.78 13.08
C PRO A 108 -0.67 -7.33 13.29
N ALA A 109 -1.26 -6.38 12.57
CA ALA A 109 -0.97 -4.95 12.68
C ALA A 109 -1.61 -4.31 13.93
N LEU A 110 -1.41 -4.93 15.09
CA LEU A 110 -1.93 -4.50 16.38
C LEU A 110 -0.86 -3.72 17.16
N LYS A 111 -1.24 -2.66 17.90
CA LYS A 111 -0.30 -1.89 18.76
C LYS A 111 0.44 -2.75 19.78
N GLN A 112 -0.15 -3.86 20.21
CA GLN A 112 0.51 -4.79 21.13
C GLN A 112 1.58 -5.66 20.47
N VAL A 113 1.51 -5.83 19.14
CA VAL A 113 2.45 -6.62 18.34
C VAL A 113 3.47 -5.69 17.68
N VAL A 114 3.03 -4.68 16.94
CA VAL A 114 3.90 -3.72 16.25
C VAL A 114 4.30 -2.63 17.23
N LYS A 115 5.57 -2.62 17.62
CA LYS A 115 6.12 -1.68 18.62
C LYS A 115 6.69 -0.43 18.02
N LYS A 116 7.28 -0.53 16.83
CA LYS A 116 7.86 0.60 16.13
C LYS A 116 7.80 0.37 14.62
N ILE A 117 7.46 1.43 13.90
CA ILE A 117 7.64 1.54 12.45
C ILE A 117 8.61 2.70 12.23
N ASP A 118 9.70 2.42 11.54
CA ASP A 118 10.80 3.35 11.28
C ASP A 118 11.02 3.38 9.77
N LEU A 119 10.30 4.28 9.11
CA LEU A 119 10.32 4.40 7.64
C LEU A 119 11.68 4.88 7.14
N ASP A 120 12.36 5.75 7.89
CA ASP A 120 13.67 6.30 7.51
C ASP A 120 14.73 5.20 7.42
N ASN A 121 14.65 4.21 8.31
CA ASN A 121 15.57 3.07 8.34
C ASN A 121 14.99 1.80 7.67
N CYS A 122 13.85 1.91 7.00
CA CYS A 122 13.12 0.79 6.40
C CYS A 122 12.93 -0.42 7.35
N ARG A 123 12.56 -0.15 8.61
CA ARG A 123 12.55 -1.14 9.69
C ARG A 123 11.23 -1.16 10.48
N MET A 124 10.79 -2.36 10.88
CA MET A 124 9.69 -2.56 11.81
C MET A 124 10.16 -3.42 13.00
N ILE A 125 9.78 -3.03 14.22
CA ILE A 125 10.01 -3.81 15.44
C ILE A 125 8.70 -4.40 15.94
N VAL A 126 8.70 -5.70 16.20
CA VAL A 126 7.53 -6.45 16.66
C VAL A 126 7.82 -7.23 17.94
N LYS A 127 6.76 -7.45 18.72
CA LYS A 127 6.69 -8.37 19.84
C LYS A 127 5.65 -9.43 19.52
N LEU A 128 6.10 -10.61 19.11
CA LEU A 128 5.19 -11.70 18.78
C LEU A 128 4.59 -12.30 20.08
N PRO A 129 3.30 -12.63 20.11
CA PRO A 129 2.72 -13.42 21.19
C PRO A 129 3.28 -14.85 21.17
N GLU A 130 3.29 -15.52 22.33
CA GLU A 130 3.69 -16.93 22.43
C GLU A 130 2.82 -17.80 21.50
N GLY A 131 3.45 -18.72 20.78
CA GLY A 131 2.79 -19.65 19.85
C GLY A 131 2.61 -19.13 18.42
N LEU A 132 3.05 -17.91 18.10
CA LEU A 132 3.06 -17.41 16.72
C LEU A 132 4.41 -17.73 16.05
N GLU A 133 4.43 -18.77 15.24
CA GLU A 133 5.65 -19.26 14.58
C GLU A 133 5.58 -19.11 13.06
N ALA A 134 6.75 -19.02 12.43
CA ALA A 134 6.85 -18.97 10.98
C ALA A 134 6.45 -20.33 10.39
N THR A 135 5.60 -20.33 9.37
CA THR A 135 5.16 -21.54 8.67
C THR A 135 5.89 -21.68 7.34
N SER A 136 6.10 -22.91 6.88
CA SER A 136 6.58 -23.17 5.52
C SER A 136 5.47 -22.86 4.52
N ALA A 137 5.83 -22.19 3.43
CA ALA A 137 4.99 -22.18 2.24
C ALA A 137 5.18 -23.51 1.52
N ASP A 138 4.20 -24.39 1.62
CA ASP A 138 4.11 -25.64 0.83
C ASP A 138 3.84 -25.32 -0.65
#